data_AF-A0A831QNC4-F1
#
_entry.id   AF-A0A831QNC4-F1
#
_cell.length_a   1.000
_cell.length_b   1.000
_cell.length_c   1.000
_cell.angle_alpha   90.00
_cell.angle_beta   90.00
_cell.angle_gamma   90.00
#
_symmetry.space_group_name_H-M   'P 1'
#
loop_
_entity.id
_entity.type
_entity.pdbx_description
1 polymer ?
#
loop_
_entity_poly.entity_id
_entity_poly.type
_entity_poly.pdbx_seq_one_letter_code
_entity_poly.pdbx_strand_id
1 'polypeptide(L)'
;MKINKKLRVILLAAVIASCSSDDNSNSTPETPGTPGTPEEQETTFAADVTNISVLNSAGTAPTKGDELSMSITLVNSGNSNGTVEVSPKLSSKRFEDFTKVSIAPIEVALDAGETAVVNVAIGPFIQDDTNDKRYALNSGDYEVEAISIDDTEDTEFEGGTFSVESSNRILVPVLYDPAYLETIMYTEGIETYLTSAFTRTVEVFDNGNYTTFNGGVDEMMDIEHVFYPISTTNISEYPLEGDLCVKSAALAAEELGLAQSWAGPSVGTQVGNHGFDYLISLAPDSIGGTFCETRDGQISGTNDTDLSVNRSQFTIAHQTGHILGAQHCDANQEFVMCAGERNPKYIDEGIFVFDKASRDMMANKFE
;
A
#
# COMPACT_ATOMS: atom_id res chain seq x y z
N MET A 1 -23.81 27.28 15.30
CA MET A 1 -23.70 28.76 15.26
C MET A 1 -22.35 29.17 15.83
N LYS A 2 -21.33 29.28 14.98
CA LYS A 2 -20.01 29.82 15.28
C LYS A 2 -19.57 30.64 14.07
N ILE A 3 -19.27 31.90 14.33
CA ILE A 3 -18.81 32.92 13.38
C ILE A 3 -17.29 33.01 13.54
N ASN A 4 -16.54 33.03 12.45
CA ASN A 4 -15.32 33.86 12.26
C ASN A 4 -14.81 33.69 10.82
N LYS A 5 -14.98 34.72 9.99
CA LYS A 5 -14.01 35.80 9.70
C LYS A 5 -12.95 35.39 8.67
N LYS A 6 -13.14 35.84 7.43
CA LYS A 6 -12.10 36.53 6.66
C LYS A 6 -12.77 37.41 5.59
N LEU A 7 -12.82 38.70 5.91
CA LEU A 7 -13.16 39.80 5.01
C LEU A 7 -11.81 40.40 4.62
N ARG A 8 -11.45 40.41 3.33
CA ARG A 8 -10.40 41.29 2.81
C ARG A 8 -11.02 42.20 1.75
N VAL A 9 -11.05 43.47 2.12
CA VAL A 9 -11.42 44.64 1.33
C VAL A 9 -10.22 45.00 0.47
N ILE A 10 -10.39 45.15 -0.84
CA ILE A 10 -9.47 45.92 -1.67
C ILE A 10 -10.24 47.14 -2.20
N LEU A 11 -9.70 48.29 -1.84
CA LEU A 11 -10.08 49.63 -2.28
C LEU A 11 -9.67 49.81 -3.74
N LEU A 12 -10.58 50.27 -4.61
CA LEU A 12 -10.19 51.07 -5.78
C LEU A 12 -11.28 52.13 -6.01
N ALA A 13 -10.95 53.39 -5.75
CA ALA A 13 -11.72 54.56 -6.14
C ALA A 13 -11.24 55.00 -7.53
N ALA A 14 -12.13 55.08 -8.52
CA ALA A 14 -12.73 56.33 -9.07
C ALA A 14 -11.81 57.01 -10.12
N VAL A 15 -12.23 57.57 -11.27
CA VAL A 15 -13.55 57.94 -11.81
C VAL A 15 -13.35 58.46 -13.27
N ILE A 16 -14.26 58.07 -14.18
CA ILE A 16 -14.92 58.81 -15.29
C ILE A 16 -14.16 59.36 -16.53
N ALA A 17 -14.52 58.75 -17.69
CA ALA A 17 -14.99 59.26 -19.01
C ALA A 17 -14.33 60.45 -19.75
N SER A 18 -14.11 60.28 -21.06
CA SER A 18 -15.06 60.68 -22.14
C SER A 18 -14.39 60.63 -23.53
N CYS A 19 -15.22 60.61 -24.59
CA CYS A 19 -14.85 60.35 -25.99
C CYS A 19 -14.32 61.57 -26.77
N SER A 20 -13.57 61.24 -27.83
CA SER A 20 -13.59 61.79 -29.20
C SER A 20 -12.74 63.02 -29.62
N SER A 21 -12.01 62.76 -30.71
CA SER A 21 -11.69 63.56 -31.92
C SER A 21 -10.62 64.68 -31.92
N ASP A 22 -9.73 64.50 -32.91
CA ASP A 22 -9.12 65.47 -33.84
C ASP A 22 -7.60 65.75 -33.77
N ASP A 23 -7.04 65.66 -34.98
CA ASP A 23 -5.68 65.95 -35.44
C ASP A 23 -5.13 67.32 -35.01
N ASN A 24 -3.84 67.40 -34.68
CA ASN A 24 -2.90 68.21 -35.48
C ASN A 24 -1.43 68.02 -35.05
N SER A 25 -0.57 67.91 -36.06
CA SER A 25 0.89 67.92 -35.97
C SER A 25 1.42 69.24 -35.38
N ASN A 26 2.31 69.16 -34.38
CA ASN A 26 3.33 70.20 -34.20
C ASN A 26 4.59 69.65 -33.53
N SER A 27 5.72 69.83 -34.21
CA SER A 27 7.06 69.41 -33.82
C SER A 27 7.65 70.28 -32.71
N THR A 28 8.18 69.66 -31.66
CA THR A 28 9.06 70.31 -30.65
C THR A 28 10.26 69.41 -30.37
N PRO A 29 11.46 69.98 -30.13
CA PRO A 29 12.72 69.25 -30.18
C PRO A 29 12.97 68.39 -28.94
N GLU A 30 13.61 67.24 -29.15
CA GLU A 30 13.94 66.23 -28.14
C GLU A 30 14.80 66.80 -27.00
N THR A 31 14.38 66.52 -25.77
CA THR A 31 15.18 66.70 -24.56
C THR A 31 15.99 65.42 -24.33
N PRO A 32 17.28 65.46 -23.95
CA PRO A 32 18.05 64.25 -23.69
C PRO A 32 17.42 63.45 -22.55
N GLY A 33 17.11 62.17 -22.81
CA GLY A 33 16.47 61.28 -21.85
C GLY A 33 17.31 61.10 -20.58
N THR A 34 16.62 61.14 -19.44
CA THR A 34 17.11 60.66 -18.14
C THR A 34 17.62 59.21 -18.30
N PRO A 35 18.78 58.83 -17.75
CA PRO A 35 19.19 57.43 -17.71
C PRO A 35 18.10 56.62 -17.01
N GLY A 36 17.58 55.60 -17.68
CA GLY A 36 16.58 54.71 -17.12
C GLY A 36 17.08 54.14 -15.79
N THR A 37 16.25 54.21 -14.76
CA THR A 37 16.42 53.45 -13.52
C THR A 37 16.65 51.99 -13.90
N PRO A 38 17.66 51.29 -13.34
CA PRO A 38 17.77 49.84 -13.55
C PRO A 38 16.43 49.22 -13.15
N GLU A 39 15.78 48.50 -14.07
CA GLU A 39 14.64 47.68 -13.72
C GLU A 39 15.11 46.70 -12.64
N GLU A 40 14.45 46.72 -11.48
CA GLU A 40 14.63 45.67 -10.48
C GLU A 40 14.27 44.36 -11.18
N GLN A 41 15.27 43.50 -11.37
CA GLN A 41 15.06 42.19 -11.94
C GLN A 41 14.18 41.42 -10.94
N GLU A 42 12.94 41.10 -11.32
CA GLU A 42 12.05 40.35 -10.44
C GLU A 42 12.73 39.04 -10.04
N THR A 43 12.76 38.78 -8.74
CA THR A 43 13.23 37.51 -8.19
C THR A 43 12.11 36.49 -8.37
N THR A 44 12.37 35.47 -9.18
CA THR A 44 11.43 34.40 -9.49
C THR A 44 11.99 33.07 -9.04
N PHE A 45 11.12 32.24 -8.47
CA PHE A 45 11.35 30.83 -8.20
C PHE A 45 10.34 30.05 -9.05
N ALA A 46 10.83 29.09 -9.82
CA ALA A 46 10.02 28.39 -10.81
C ALA A 46 10.50 26.94 -10.92
N ALA A 47 9.99 26.10 -10.02
CA ALA A 47 10.25 24.66 -10.03
C ALA A 47 9.38 23.95 -11.07
N ASP A 48 9.96 22.95 -11.71
CA ASP A 48 9.38 22.15 -12.78
C ASP A 48 9.92 20.73 -12.69
N VAL A 49 9.09 19.71 -12.96
CA VAL A 49 9.56 18.32 -13.05
C VAL A 49 9.76 17.97 -14.51
N THR A 50 10.98 17.55 -14.86
CA THR A 50 11.29 17.23 -16.26
C THR A 50 11.33 15.74 -16.57
N ASN A 51 11.62 14.91 -15.56
CA ASN A 51 11.82 13.48 -15.76
C ASN A 51 11.56 12.68 -14.49
N ILE A 52 10.98 11.51 -14.65
CA ILE A 52 10.73 10.52 -13.61
C ILE A 52 11.35 9.19 -14.02
N SER A 53 11.90 8.45 -13.08
CA SER A 53 12.24 7.05 -13.28
C SER A 53 11.93 6.25 -12.02
N VAL A 54 11.47 5.01 -12.19
CA VAL A 54 11.13 4.12 -11.08
C VAL A 54 11.92 2.84 -11.23
N LEU A 55 12.69 2.49 -10.20
CA LEU A 55 13.50 1.28 -10.10
C LEU A 55 13.27 0.65 -8.73
N ASN A 56 13.68 -0.59 -8.52
CA ASN A 56 13.77 -1.12 -7.16
C ASN A 56 14.98 -0.52 -6.40
N SER A 57 15.08 -0.81 -5.10
CA SER A 57 16.20 -0.35 -4.25
C SER A 57 17.58 -0.82 -4.71
N ALA A 58 17.67 -1.86 -5.56
CA ALA A 58 18.90 -2.32 -6.18
C ALA A 58 19.25 -1.62 -7.51
N GLY A 59 18.39 -0.71 -7.99
CA GLY A 59 18.56 0.00 -9.26
C GLY A 59 18.22 -0.82 -10.50
N THR A 60 17.41 -1.88 -10.36
CA THR A 60 16.92 -2.71 -11.47
C THR A 60 15.42 -2.52 -11.70
N ALA A 61 14.88 -3.17 -12.72
CA ALA A 61 13.45 -3.21 -12.96
C ALA A 61 12.69 -3.69 -11.71
N PRO A 62 11.57 -3.05 -11.33
CA PRO A 62 10.74 -3.48 -10.21
C PRO A 62 10.23 -4.92 -10.33
N THR A 63 10.27 -5.67 -9.24
CA THR A 63 9.55 -6.94 -9.10
C THR A 63 8.51 -6.85 -7.98
N LYS A 64 7.42 -7.60 -8.09
CA LYS A 64 6.33 -7.59 -7.10
C LYS A 64 6.89 -7.81 -5.70
N GLY A 65 6.50 -6.94 -4.77
CA GLY A 65 6.95 -6.95 -3.38
C GLY A 65 8.27 -6.21 -3.12
N ASP A 66 8.89 -5.59 -4.12
CA ASP A 66 10.03 -4.70 -3.90
C ASP A 66 9.59 -3.37 -3.28
N GLU A 67 10.44 -2.82 -2.41
CA GLU A 67 10.47 -1.37 -2.15
C GLU A 67 11.10 -0.68 -3.37
N LEU A 68 10.41 0.31 -3.92
CA LEU A 68 10.82 1.02 -5.12
C LEU A 68 11.38 2.39 -4.76
N SER A 69 12.29 2.87 -5.59
CA SER A 69 12.85 4.22 -5.58
C SER A 69 12.37 4.96 -6.81
N MET A 70 11.52 5.97 -6.62
CA MET A 70 11.13 6.93 -7.65
C MET A 70 12.12 8.10 -7.64
N SER A 71 12.93 8.21 -8.69
CA SER A 71 13.78 9.37 -8.92
C SER A 71 13.01 10.44 -9.70
N ILE A 72 12.87 11.63 -9.12
CA ILE A 72 12.20 12.80 -9.70
C ILE A 72 13.27 13.84 -10.00
N THR A 73 13.37 14.25 -11.26
CA THR A 73 14.29 15.31 -11.71
C THR A 73 13.57 16.65 -11.69
N LEU A 74 14.00 17.55 -10.81
CA LEU A 74 13.44 18.89 -10.63
C LEU A 74 14.40 19.94 -11.17
N VAL A 75 13.85 20.96 -11.80
CA VAL A 75 14.59 22.12 -12.30
C VAL A 75 13.99 23.39 -11.71
N ASN A 76 14.84 24.25 -11.13
CA ASN A 76 14.45 25.63 -10.82
C ASN A 76 14.90 26.55 -11.96
N SER A 77 13.99 26.91 -12.86
CA SER A 77 14.26 27.83 -13.97
C SER A 77 14.31 29.31 -13.55
N GLY A 78 14.02 29.60 -12.28
CA GLY A 78 14.05 30.93 -11.68
C GLY A 78 15.46 31.44 -11.36
N ASN A 79 15.53 32.72 -10.99
CA ASN A 79 16.78 33.39 -10.59
C ASN A 79 16.93 33.54 -9.06
N SER A 80 16.01 32.96 -8.28
CA SER A 80 16.07 32.90 -6.83
C SER A 80 15.95 31.46 -6.31
N ASN A 81 16.56 31.22 -5.16
CA ASN A 81 16.48 29.94 -4.46
C ASN A 81 15.12 29.81 -3.78
N GLY A 82 14.65 28.58 -3.59
CA GLY A 82 13.37 28.32 -2.94
C GLY A 82 13.22 26.89 -2.46
N THR A 83 12.05 26.59 -1.92
CA THR A 83 11.65 25.25 -1.51
C THR A 83 10.29 24.96 -2.11
N VAL A 84 10.12 23.76 -2.65
CA VAL A 84 8.84 23.25 -3.14
C VAL A 84 8.44 21.99 -2.40
N GLU A 85 7.14 21.79 -2.21
CA GLU A 85 6.58 20.50 -1.86
C GLU A 85 6.22 19.72 -3.14
N VAL A 86 6.70 18.48 -3.24
CA VAL A 86 6.53 17.61 -4.41
C VAL A 86 5.82 16.34 -3.99
N SER A 87 4.66 16.05 -4.58
CA SER A 87 3.87 14.84 -4.29
C SER A 87 3.46 14.12 -5.59
N PRO A 88 4.06 12.95 -5.88
CA PRO A 88 3.65 12.13 -7.02
C PRO A 88 2.23 11.59 -6.91
N LYS A 89 1.53 11.50 -8.04
CA LYS A 89 0.20 10.87 -8.16
C LYS A 89 0.32 9.62 -9.03
N LEU A 90 0.15 8.45 -8.43
CA LEU A 90 0.36 7.16 -9.07
C LEU A 90 -0.98 6.52 -9.49
N SER A 91 -0.99 5.92 -10.68
CA SER A 91 -2.12 5.14 -11.19
C SER A 91 -1.67 3.75 -11.63
N SER A 92 -2.57 2.78 -11.50
CA SER A 92 -2.41 1.45 -12.10
C SER A 92 -3.18 1.38 -13.41
N LYS A 93 -2.61 0.73 -14.43
CA LYS A 93 -3.34 0.42 -15.67
C LYS A 93 -4.25 -0.80 -15.52
N ARG A 94 -4.08 -1.58 -14.45
CA ARG A 94 -4.84 -2.81 -14.17
C ARG A 94 -6.07 -2.56 -13.29
N PHE A 95 -6.00 -1.60 -12.37
CA PHE A 95 -7.05 -1.36 -11.36
C PHE A 95 -7.68 0.03 -11.58
N GLU A 96 -8.94 0.07 -12.00
CA GLU A 96 -9.63 1.29 -12.45
C GLU A 96 -9.82 2.36 -11.37
N ASP A 97 -9.65 2.02 -10.10
CA ASP A 97 -9.80 2.90 -8.94
C ASP A 97 -8.48 3.16 -8.19
N PHE A 98 -7.39 2.52 -8.62
CA PHE A 98 -6.03 2.96 -8.31
C PHE A 98 -5.69 4.06 -9.32
N THR A 99 -6.25 5.26 -9.09
CA THR A 99 -6.06 6.42 -9.97
C THR A 99 -5.64 7.62 -9.14
N LYS A 100 -4.59 8.31 -9.59
CA LYS A 100 -4.03 9.50 -8.94
C LYS A 100 -3.83 9.34 -7.42
N VAL A 101 -3.44 8.13 -6.99
CA VAL A 101 -3.15 7.81 -5.59
C VAL A 101 -1.97 8.67 -5.15
N SER A 102 -2.17 9.48 -4.12
CA SER A 102 -1.15 10.42 -3.65
C SER A 102 -0.03 9.68 -2.92
N ILE A 103 1.20 9.94 -3.32
CA ILE A 103 2.39 9.60 -2.53
C ILE A 103 2.67 10.75 -1.57
N ALA A 104 3.17 10.43 -0.38
CA ALA A 104 3.51 11.42 0.64
C ALA A 104 4.42 12.53 0.06
N PRO A 105 4.13 13.81 0.36
CA PRO A 105 4.92 14.92 -0.15
C PRO A 105 6.35 14.91 0.40
N ILE A 106 7.28 15.38 -0.42
CA ILE A 106 8.66 15.68 -0.02
C ILE A 106 8.97 17.15 -0.23
N GLU A 107 9.63 17.77 0.76
CA GLU A 107 10.14 19.13 0.63
C GLU A 107 11.53 19.11 -0.05
N VAL A 108 11.69 19.92 -1.09
CA VAL A 108 12.94 20.01 -1.87
C VAL A 108 13.41 21.46 -1.93
N ALA A 109 14.60 21.72 -1.43
CA ALA A 109 15.27 23.01 -1.61
C ALA A 109 16.04 23.01 -2.94
N LEU A 110 15.88 24.07 -3.72
CA LEU A 110 16.56 24.28 -5.00
C LEU A 110 17.20 25.66 -5.05
N ASP A 111 18.47 25.70 -5.44
CA ASP A 111 19.19 26.92 -5.78
C ASP A 111 18.70 27.49 -7.12
N ALA A 112 18.96 28.78 -7.36
CA ALA A 112 18.65 29.42 -8.63
C ALA A 112 19.35 28.71 -9.80
N GLY A 113 18.59 28.29 -10.82
CA GLY A 113 19.12 27.56 -11.97
C GLY A 113 19.52 26.11 -11.70
N GLU A 114 19.23 25.57 -10.51
CA GLU A 114 19.61 24.20 -10.15
C GLU A 114 18.77 23.14 -10.90
N THR A 115 19.40 22.01 -11.20
CA THR A 115 18.72 20.76 -11.51
C THR A 115 19.11 19.73 -10.46
N ALA A 116 18.12 19.20 -9.75
CA ALA A 116 18.30 18.21 -8.70
C ALA A 116 17.55 16.92 -9.02
N VAL A 117 18.04 15.79 -8.49
CA VAL A 117 17.33 14.52 -8.51
C VAL A 117 17.01 14.15 -7.08
N VAL A 118 15.73 13.96 -6.78
CA VAL A 118 15.25 13.52 -5.47
C VAL A 118 14.70 12.11 -5.58
N ASN A 119 14.89 11.31 -4.54
CA ASN A 119 14.41 9.93 -4.49
C ASN A 119 13.31 9.80 -3.47
N VAL A 120 12.19 9.21 -3.89
CA VAL A 120 11.04 8.90 -3.04
C VAL A 120 10.90 7.39 -2.95
N ALA A 121 10.93 6.84 -1.74
CA ALA A 121 10.62 5.43 -1.52
C ALA A 121 9.12 5.22 -1.67
N ILE A 122 8.72 4.23 -2.47
CA ILE A 122 7.32 3.83 -2.67
C ILE A 122 7.19 2.32 -2.63
N GLY A 123 6.04 1.83 -2.17
CA GLY A 123 5.73 0.40 -2.23
C GLY A 123 6.47 -0.46 -1.20
N PRO A 124 6.20 -1.78 -1.20
CA PRO A 124 5.17 -2.45 -1.99
C PRO A 124 3.74 -2.09 -1.56
N PHE A 125 3.59 -1.41 -0.42
CA PHE A 125 2.34 -0.81 0.03
C PHE A 125 2.40 0.72 -0.04
N ILE A 126 1.25 1.34 -0.33
CA ILE A 126 1.10 2.79 -0.40
C ILE A 126 -0.05 3.18 0.52
N GLN A 127 0.16 4.24 1.30
CA GLN A 127 -0.90 4.92 2.01
C GLN A 127 -1.20 6.25 1.29
N ASP A 128 -2.44 6.40 0.84
CA ASP A 128 -2.97 7.68 0.35
C ASP A 128 -3.49 8.50 1.51
N ASP A 129 -2.70 9.48 1.94
CA ASP A 129 -3.05 10.36 3.04
C ASP A 129 -4.25 11.28 2.71
N THR A 130 -4.61 11.44 1.43
CA THR A 130 -5.76 12.26 1.02
C THR A 130 -7.08 11.63 1.45
N ASN A 131 -7.17 10.31 1.30
CA ASN A 131 -8.39 9.54 1.51
C ASN A 131 -8.28 8.55 2.69
N ASP A 132 -7.13 8.50 3.35
CA ASP A 132 -6.76 7.53 4.40
C ASP A 132 -6.98 6.08 3.93
N LYS A 133 -6.55 5.80 2.70
CA LYS A 133 -6.70 4.50 2.04
C LYS A 133 -5.36 3.85 1.77
N ARG A 134 -5.36 2.52 1.73
CA ARG A 134 -4.17 1.69 1.56
C ARG A 134 -4.24 0.87 0.28
N TYR A 135 -3.13 0.80 -0.44
CA TYR A 135 -2.99 0.15 -1.74
C TYR A 135 -1.73 -0.74 -1.76
N ALA A 136 -1.68 -1.66 -2.72
CA ALA A 136 -0.51 -2.50 -2.97
C ALA A 136 -0.04 -2.41 -4.43
N LEU A 137 1.28 -2.35 -4.64
CA LEU A 137 1.93 -2.42 -5.94
C LEU A 137 2.16 -3.88 -6.32
N ASN A 138 1.14 -4.51 -6.91
CA ASN A 138 1.24 -5.84 -7.49
C ASN A 138 1.90 -5.82 -8.88
N SER A 139 2.10 -6.99 -9.49
CA SER A 139 2.55 -7.13 -10.86
C SER A 139 1.61 -6.41 -11.84
N GLY A 140 2.19 -5.70 -12.81
CA GLY A 140 1.47 -4.93 -13.82
C GLY A 140 2.10 -3.58 -14.14
N ASP A 141 1.42 -2.83 -15.00
CA ASP A 141 1.86 -1.52 -15.48
C ASP A 141 1.29 -0.38 -14.62
N TYR A 142 2.13 0.61 -14.36
CA TYR A 142 1.82 1.80 -13.57
C TYR A 142 2.30 3.07 -14.28
N GLU A 143 1.72 4.18 -13.86
CA GLU A 143 2.01 5.50 -14.41
C GLU A 143 1.94 6.57 -13.32
N VAL A 144 2.96 7.41 -13.25
CA VAL A 144 2.88 8.68 -12.54
C VAL A 144 2.16 9.66 -13.46
N GLU A 145 0.88 9.91 -13.20
CA GLU A 145 0.04 10.74 -14.06
C GLU A 145 0.28 12.23 -13.86
N ALA A 146 0.68 12.61 -12.64
CA ALA A 146 0.93 13.99 -12.27
C ALA A 146 1.90 14.08 -11.10
N ILE A 147 2.57 15.21 -10.99
CA ILE A 147 3.28 15.63 -9.78
C ILE A 147 2.59 16.89 -9.25
N SER A 148 2.17 16.87 -7.99
CA SER A 148 1.73 18.10 -7.33
C SER A 148 2.95 18.89 -6.86
N ILE A 149 3.11 20.13 -7.36
CA ILE A 149 4.11 21.10 -6.93
C ILE A 149 3.37 22.26 -6.26
N ASP A 150 3.51 22.41 -4.95
CA ASP A 150 2.81 23.44 -4.14
C ASP A 150 1.30 23.57 -4.51
N ASP A 151 0.58 22.43 -4.50
CA ASP A 151 -0.84 22.28 -4.88
C ASP A 151 -1.19 22.50 -6.37
N THR A 152 -0.20 22.61 -7.26
CA THR A 152 -0.40 22.67 -8.71
C THR A 152 -0.01 21.36 -9.38
N GLU A 153 -0.89 20.76 -10.18
CA GLU A 153 -0.55 19.56 -10.95
C GLU A 153 0.35 19.90 -12.14
N ASP A 154 1.55 19.34 -12.15
CA ASP A 154 2.44 19.21 -13.29
C ASP A 154 2.21 17.84 -13.95
N THR A 155 2.04 17.84 -15.27
CA THR A 155 1.81 16.65 -16.10
C THR A 155 2.78 16.57 -17.29
N GLU A 156 3.74 17.50 -17.40
CA GLU A 156 4.62 17.65 -18.56
C GLU A 156 6.04 17.14 -18.27
N PHE A 157 6.19 15.83 -18.07
CA PHE A 157 7.48 15.18 -17.81
C PHE A 157 7.68 13.89 -18.61
N GLU A 158 8.94 13.45 -18.74
CA GLU A 158 9.30 12.16 -19.34
C GLU A 158 9.36 11.03 -18.28
N GLY A 159 9.26 9.78 -18.73
CA GLY A 159 9.62 8.59 -17.92
C GLY A 159 8.62 8.14 -16.84
N GLY A 160 7.43 8.76 -16.75
CA GLY A 160 6.42 8.45 -15.73
C GLY A 160 5.83 7.04 -15.75
N THR A 161 6.06 6.23 -16.79
CA THR A 161 5.51 4.87 -16.92
C THR A 161 6.53 3.80 -16.54
N PHE A 162 6.10 2.78 -15.79
CA PHE A 162 6.93 1.63 -15.43
C PHE A 162 6.09 0.35 -15.25
N SER A 163 6.76 -0.79 -15.21
CA SER A 163 6.13 -2.10 -14.98
C SER A 163 6.74 -2.76 -13.75
N VAL A 164 5.90 -3.46 -13.00
CA VAL A 164 6.29 -4.34 -11.89
C VAL A 164 6.17 -5.77 -12.39
N GLU A 165 7.29 -6.47 -12.48
CA GLU A 165 7.35 -7.87 -12.91
C GLU A 165 6.75 -8.81 -11.84
N SER A 166 6.27 -9.98 -12.26
CA SER A 166 5.78 -11.00 -11.33
C SER A 166 6.91 -11.58 -10.47
N SER A 167 6.54 -12.05 -9.29
CA SER A 167 7.44 -12.76 -8.36
C SER A 167 6.63 -13.75 -7.53
N ASN A 168 7.30 -14.53 -6.70
CA ASN A 168 6.65 -15.43 -5.74
C ASN A 168 6.21 -14.71 -4.44
N ARG A 169 6.34 -13.38 -4.35
CA ARG A 169 5.89 -12.61 -3.20
C ARG A 169 4.37 -12.48 -3.19
N ILE A 170 3.79 -12.56 -1.99
CA ILE A 170 2.36 -12.44 -1.76
C ILE A 170 2.09 -11.22 -0.88
N LEU A 171 1.33 -10.26 -1.38
CA LEU A 171 1.00 -9.00 -0.72
C LEU A 171 -0.28 -9.15 0.12
N VAL A 172 -0.13 -9.17 1.44
CA VAL A 172 -1.22 -9.54 2.36
C VAL A 172 -1.52 -8.40 3.34
N PRO A 173 -2.67 -7.72 3.23
CA PRO A 173 -3.14 -6.84 4.28
C PRO A 173 -3.61 -7.68 5.47
N VAL A 174 -3.25 -7.24 6.68
CA VAL A 174 -3.62 -7.91 7.92
C VAL A 174 -4.39 -6.95 8.81
N LEU A 175 -5.70 -7.14 8.91
CA LEU A 175 -6.53 -6.40 9.86
C LEU A 175 -6.41 -7.06 11.22
N TYR A 176 -6.04 -6.30 12.25
CA TYR A 176 -5.94 -6.86 13.60
C TYR A 176 -6.30 -5.84 14.67
N ASP A 177 -6.97 -6.32 15.70
CA ASP A 177 -7.06 -5.60 16.98
C ASP A 177 -5.75 -5.85 17.77
N PRO A 178 -5.06 -4.82 18.27
CA PRO A 178 -3.89 -4.98 19.15
C PRO A 178 -4.12 -5.93 20.33
N ALA A 179 -5.36 -6.03 20.85
CA ALA A 179 -5.74 -6.97 21.89
C ALA A 179 -5.51 -8.44 21.50
N TYR A 180 -5.39 -8.77 20.21
CA TYR A 180 -5.03 -10.11 19.74
C TYR A 180 -3.67 -10.54 20.28
N LEU A 181 -2.64 -9.70 20.15
CA LEU A 181 -1.29 -10.00 20.64
C LEU A 181 -1.25 -10.00 22.18
N GLU A 182 -2.02 -9.12 22.82
CA GLU A 182 -2.17 -9.11 24.28
C GLU A 182 -2.76 -10.41 24.81
N THR A 183 -3.79 -10.95 24.12
CA THR A 183 -4.49 -12.17 24.49
C THR A 183 -3.58 -13.40 24.47
N ILE A 184 -2.65 -13.47 23.51
CA ILE A 184 -1.64 -14.55 23.41
C ILE A 184 -0.31 -14.20 24.09
N MET A 185 -0.26 -13.09 24.81
CA MET A 185 0.93 -12.58 25.52
C MET A 185 2.18 -12.42 24.64
N TYR A 186 2.01 -12.02 23.37
CA TYR A 186 3.11 -11.82 22.43
C TYR A 186 3.54 -10.35 22.35
N THR A 187 4.84 -10.08 22.43
CA THR A 187 5.36 -8.70 22.59
C THR A 187 6.29 -8.22 21.49
N GLU A 188 6.67 -9.07 20.53
CA GLU A 188 7.65 -8.72 19.49
C GLU A 188 7.04 -7.99 18.29
N GLY A 189 5.72 -7.77 18.30
CA GLY A 189 5.00 -7.04 17.24
C GLY A 189 4.34 -7.95 16.21
N ILE A 190 3.35 -7.41 15.51
CA ILE A 190 2.49 -8.19 14.61
C ILE A 190 3.24 -8.76 13.41
N GLU A 191 4.18 -8.01 12.84
CA GLU A 191 4.95 -8.46 11.67
C GLU A 191 5.84 -9.65 12.03
N THR A 192 6.58 -9.57 13.14
CA THR A 192 7.40 -10.69 13.64
C THR A 192 6.55 -11.91 13.98
N TYR A 193 5.36 -11.71 14.55
CA TYR A 193 4.40 -12.77 14.82
C TYR A 193 3.96 -13.49 13.53
N LEU A 194 3.61 -12.73 12.48
CA LEU A 194 3.19 -13.27 11.19
C LEU A 194 4.35 -13.95 10.48
N THR A 195 5.48 -13.26 10.30
CA THR A 195 6.67 -13.82 9.65
C THR A 195 7.10 -15.13 10.31
N SER A 196 7.11 -15.21 11.65
CA SER A 196 7.44 -16.46 12.34
C SER A 196 6.39 -17.57 12.16
N ALA A 197 5.11 -17.23 11.99
CA ALA A 197 4.07 -18.23 11.70
C ALA A 197 4.30 -18.93 10.36
N PHE A 198 4.81 -18.21 9.36
CA PHE A 198 5.00 -18.71 7.99
C PHE A 198 6.41 -19.25 7.72
N THR A 199 7.42 -18.76 8.42
CA THR A 199 8.83 -19.15 8.22
C THR A 199 9.35 -20.18 9.22
N ARG A 200 8.60 -20.48 10.29
CA ARG A 200 8.97 -21.55 11.23
C ARG A 200 9.02 -22.90 10.53
N THR A 201 9.91 -23.78 10.98
CA THR A 201 10.07 -25.12 10.39
C THR A 201 8.75 -25.87 10.29
N VAL A 202 8.49 -26.40 9.09
CA VAL A 202 7.38 -27.30 8.81
C VAL A 202 7.90 -28.60 8.21
N GLU A 203 7.08 -29.63 8.26
CA GLU A 203 7.37 -30.90 7.60
C GLU A 203 6.18 -31.38 6.78
N VAL A 204 6.47 -32.09 5.69
CA VAL A 204 5.47 -32.84 4.93
C VAL A 204 5.64 -34.32 5.23
N PHE A 205 4.59 -34.95 5.74
CA PHE A 205 4.53 -36.38 6.01
C PHE A 205 4.07 -37.16 4.77
N ASP A 206 4.83 -38.18 4.38
CA ASP A 206 4.51 -39.11 3.30
C ASP A 206 4.91 -40.54 3.70
N ASN A 207 3.92 -41.40 3.95
CA ASN A 207 4.09 -42.83 4.17
C ASN A 207 5.20 -43.19 5.18
N GLY A 208 5.25 -42.49 6.32
CA GLY A 208 6.23 -42.74 7.39
C GLY A 208 7.52 -41.93 7.28
N ASN A 209 7.69 -41.14 6.20
CA ASN A 209 8.83 -40.25 6.02
C ASN A 209 8.40 -38.79 6.21
N TYR A 210 9.34 -37.96 6.65
CA TYR A 210 9.17 -36.52 6.79
C TYR A 210 10.13 -35.81 5.84
N THR A 211 9.61 -34.84 5.10
CA THR A 211 10.42 -33.88 4.35
C THR A 211 10.38 -32.55 5.08
N THR A 212 11.53 -32.07 5.55
CA THR A 212 11.64 -30.85 6.36
C THR A 212 11.89 -29.63 5.48
N PHE A 213 11.20 -28.52 5.81
CA PHE A 213 11.38 -27.19 5.23
C PHE A 213 11.68 -26.24 6.38
N ASN A 214 12.91 -25.73 6.43
CA ASN A 214 13.39 -24.89 7.54
C ASN A 214 12.83 -23.47 7.47
N GLY A 215 12.54 -22.97 6.27
CA GLY A 215 11.85 -21.71 6.00
C GLY A 215 10.32 -21.85 5.93
N GLY A 216 9.78 -22.94 6.48
CA GLY A 216 8.36 -23.09 6.77
C GLY A 216 7.44 -23.25 5.58
N VAL A 217 6.22 -22.73 5.72
CA VAL A 217 5.20 -22.74 4.64
C VAL A 217 5.70 -22.01 3.41
N ASP A 218 6.44 -20.92 3.62
CA ASP A 218 7.04 -20.10 2.57
C ASP A 218 8.02 -20.92 1.71
N GLU A 219 8.99 -21.60 2.35
CA GLU A 219 9.89 -22.51 1.64
C GLU A 219 9.14 -23.71 1.03
N MET A 220 8.17 -24.30 1.74
CA MET A 220 7.40 -25.46 1.28
C MET A 220 6.62 -25.17 0.00
N MET A 221 6.12 -23.93 -0.14
CA MET A 221 5.26 -23.50 -1.25
C MET A 221 5.98 -22.68 -2.30
N ASP A 222 7.27 -22.37 -2.11
CA ASP A 222 8.05 -21.45 -2.95
C ASP A 222 7.37 -20.08 -3.07
N ILE A 223 6.98 -19.51 -1.93
CA ILE A 223 6.32 -18.20 -1.80
C ILE A 223 7.01 -17.37 -0.70
N GLU A 224 6.84 -16.05 -0.74
CA GLU A 224 7.29 -15.15 0.33
C GLU A 224 6.12 -14.24 0.73
N HIS A 225 5.64 -14.37 1.96
CA HIS A 225 4.59 -13.48 2.44
C HIS A 225 5.15 -12.10 2.82
N VAL A 226 4.57 -11.06 2.24
CA VAL A 226 4.84 -9.66 2.56
C VAL A 226 3.58 -9.09 3.21
N PHE A 227 3.67 -8.82 4.52
CA PHE A 227 2.52 -8.40 5.32
C PHE A 227 2.39 -6.88 5.38
N TYR A 228 1.14 -6.40 5.37
CA TYR A 228 0.79 -5.02 5.69
C TYR A 228 -0.17 -4.97 6.87
N PRO A 229 0.34 -4.93 8.11
CA PRO A 229 -0.51 -4.91 9.30
C PRO A 229 -1.22 -3.56 9.46
N ILE A 230 -2.54 -3.62 9.64
CA ILE A 230 -3.42 -2.47 9.84
C ILE A 230 -4.14 -2.67 11.17
N SER A 231 -3.85 -1.79 12.13
CA SER A 231 -4.52 -1.81 13.43
C SER A 231 -5.95 -1.32 13.26
N THR A 232 -6.92 -2.17 13.60
CA THR A 232 -8.34 -1.88 13.49
C THR A 232 -9.06 -2.12 14.83
N THR A 233 -10.36 -1.86 14.86
CA THR A 233 -11.22 -2.40 15.91
C THR A 233 -11.38 -3.92 15.78
N ASN A 234 -11.82 -4.58 16.85
CA ASN A 234 -12.19 -5.98 16.83
C ASN A 234 -13.28 -6.24 15.77
N ILE A 235 -12.97 -7.10 14.80
CA ILE A 235 -13.88 -7.49 13.71
C ILE A 235 -15.19 -8.07 14.25
N SER A 236 -15.16 -8.79 15.38
CA SER A 236 -16.36 -9.34 16.01
C SER A 236 -17.33 -8.26 16.49
N GLU A 237 -16.81 -7.09 16.86
CA GLU A 237 -17.57 -5.92 17.34
C GLU A 237 -18.00 -4.97 16.22
N TYR A 238 -17.51 -5.19 14.99
CA TYR A 238 -17.82 -4.33 13.85
C TYR A 238 -19.35 -4.28 13.60
N PRO A 239 -19.96 -3.08 13.48
CA PRO A 239 -21.41 -2.88 13.55
C PRO A 239 -22.14 -3.18 12.23
N LEU A 240 -21.89 -4.37 11.67
CA LEU A 240 -22.55 -4.91 10.48
C LEU A 240 -23.18 -6.26 10.81
N GLU A 241 -24.41 -6.51 10.35
CA GLU A 241 -25.01 -7.84 10.49
C GLU A 241 -24.34 -8.84 9.54
N GLY A 242 -23.99 -10.03 10.05
CA GLY A 242 -23.35 -11.08 9.26
C GLY A 242 -22.35 -11.91 10.04
N ASP A 243 -21.74 -12.88 9.36
CA ASP A 243 -20.61 -13.64 9.89
C ASP A 243 -19.31 -12.80 9.90
N LEU A 244 -18.25 -13.34 10.51
CA LEU A 244 -16.96 -12.65 10.62
C LEU A 244 -16.32 -12.37 9.25
N CYS A 245 -16.58 -13.21 8.24
CA CYS A 245 -16.08 -12.99 6.88
C CYS A 245 -16.74 -11.76 6.23
N VAL A 246 -18.04 -11.57 6.43
CA VAL A 246 -18.78 -10.38 5.98
C VAL A 246 -18.25 -9.13 6.67
N LYS A 247 -18.07 -9.18 8.00
CA LYS A 247 -17.55 -8.05 8.78
C LYS A 247 -16.11 -7.68 8.41
N SER A 248 -15.24 -8.68 8.26
CA SER A 248 -13.85 -8.51 7.84
C SER A 248 -13.74 -7.84 6.48
N ALA A 249 -14.52 -8.28 5.49
CA ALA A 249 -14.54 -7.65 4.16
C ALA A 249 -15.05 -6.20 4.18
N ALA A 250 -16.00 -5.89 5.05
CA ALA A 250 -16.50 -4.53 5.21
C ALA A 250 -15.46 -3.62 5.88
N LEU A 251 -14.82 -4.09 6.95
CA LEU A 251 -13.73 -3.38 7.60
C LEU A 251 -12.53 -3.19 6.65
N ALA A 252 -12.21 -4.19 5.83
CA ALA A 252 -11.20 -4.06 4.78
C ALA A 252 -11.54 -2.93 3.80
N ALA A 253 -12.80 -2.74 3.43
CA ALA A 253 -13.22 -1.65 2.54
C ALA A 253 -13.12 -0.26 3.20
N GLU A 254 -13.10 -0.17 4.53
CA GLU A 254 -12.83 1.07 5.26
C GLU A 254 -11.34 1.44 5.25
N GLU A 255 -10.46 0.44 5.23
CA GLU A 255 -9.01 0.64 5.35
C GLU A 255 -8.29 0.65 3.99
N LEU A 256 -8.74 -0.19 3.07
CA LEU A 256 -8.12 -0.40 1.77
C LEU A 256 -8.83 0.44 0.71
N GLY A 257 -8.06 0.88 -0.29
CA GLY A 257 -8.59 1.60 -1.45
C GLY A 257 -9.28 0.66 -2.43
N LEU A 258 -10.40 0.05 -2.00
CA LEU A 258 -11.20 -0.88 -2.81
C LEU A 258 -12.36 -0.15 -3.49
N ALA A 259 -12.61 -0.45 -4.77
CA ALA A 259 -13.75 0.04 -5.55
C ALA A 259 -15.09 -0.56 -5.07
N GLN A 260 -15.01 -1.71 -4.41
CA GLN A 260 -16.14 -2.47 -3.89
C GLN A 260 -15.73 -3.20 -2.60
N SER A 261 -16.70 -3.75 -1.87
CA SER A 261 -16.37 -4.63 -0.74
C SER A 261 -15.49 -5.80 -1.19
N TRP A 262 -14.53 -6.17 -0.34
CA TRP A 262 -13.63 -7.29 -0.60
C TRP A 262 -14.43 -8.58 -0.87
N ALA A 263 -14.34 -9.09 -2.10
CA ALA A 263 -15.10 -10.23 -2.59
C ALA A 263 -14.42 -10.86 -3.81
N GLY A 264 -14.46 -12.19 -3.90
CA GLY A 264 -13.86 -12.93 -5.02
C GLY A 264 -14.61 -14.25 -5.25
N PRO A 265 -15.07 -14.57 -6.48
CA PRO A 265 -15.65 -15.88 -6.79
C PRO A 265 -14.60 -17.01 -6.90
N SER A 266 -13.30 -16.70 -6.79
CA SER A 266 -12.19 -17.64 -6.98
C SER A 266 -10.85 -17.05 -6.54
N VAL A 267 -10.11 -17.76 -5.68
CA VAL A 267 -8.76 -17.43 -5.18
C VAL A 267 -7.80 -16.86 -6.24
N GLY A 268 -7.32 -15.62 -6.03
CA GLY A 268 -6.25 -14.97 -6.80
C GLY A 268 -6.34 -13.42 -6.82
N THR A 269 -5.29 -12.73 -7.29
CA THR A 269 -5.26 -11.26 -7.44
C THR A 269 -6.33 -10.78 -8.42
N GLN A 270 -7.36 -10.11 -7.93
CA GLN A 270 -8.51 -9.68 -8.73
C GLN A 270 -8.68 -8.17 -8.71
N VAL A 271 -9.51 -7.66 -9.64
CA VAL A 271 -9.90 -6.25 -9.69
C VAL A 271 -10.40 -5.78 -8.33
N GLY A 272 -11.18 -6.61 -7.62
CA GLY A 272 -11.76 -6.29 -6.30
C GLY A 272 -10.82 -6.37 -5.10
N ASN A 273 -9.54 -6.74 -5.29
CA ASN A 273 -8.54 -6.86 -4.22
C ASN A 273 -7.35 -5.88 -4.39
N HIS A 274 -7.36 -5.04 -5.45
CA HIS A 274 -6.58 -3.79 -5.56
C HIS A 274 -5.08 -3.96 -5.30
N GLY A 275 -4.51 -4.98 -5.94
CA GLY A 275 -3.10 -5.33 -5.85
C GLY A 275 -2.72 -6.15 -4.61
N PHE A 276 -3.64 -6.38 -3.67
CA PHE A 276 -3.47 -7.39 -2.64
C PHE A 276 -3.88 -8.78 -3.15
N ASP A 277 -3.27 -9.81 -2.59
CA ASP A 277 -3.46 -11.19 -3.05
C ASP A 277 -4.52 -11.95 -2.28
N TYR A 278 -4.52 -11.83 -0.95
CA TYR A 278 -5.56 -12.35 -0.06
C TYR A 278 -5.57 -11.58 1.27
N LEU A 279 -6.65 -11.67 2.04
CA LEU A 279 -6.83 -10.92 3.31
C LEU A 279 -6.61 -11.80 4.54
N ILE A 280 -5.86 -11.32 5.54
CA ILE A 280 -5.86 -11.91 6.89
C ILE A 280 -6.58 -10.96 7.85
N SER A 281 -7.39 -11.55 8.72
CA SER A 281 -8.13 -10.84 9.75
C SER A 281 -7.97 -11.56 11.09
N LEU A 282 -7.37 -10.89 12.08
CA LEU A 282 -7.10 -11.46 13.39
C LEU A 282 -8.14 -11.01 14.41
N ALA A 283 -8.84 -11.97 15.01
CA ALA A 283 -9.96 -11.70 15.91
C ALA A 283 -9.68 -12.26 17.33
N PRO A 284 -9.43 -11.42 18.35
CA PRO A 284 -9.00 -11.88 19.67
C PRO A 284 -10.00 -12.81 20.37
N ASP A 285 -11.30 -12.61 20.12
CA ASP A 285 -12.42 -13.28 20.75
C ASP A 285 -13.05 -14.41 19.91
N SER A 286 -12.52 -14.64 18.71
CA SER A 286 -12.93 -15.76 17.87
C SER A 286 -12.16 -17.01 18.25
N ILE A 287 -12.85 -18.15 18.35
CA ILE A 287 -12.23 -19.44 18.64
C ILE A 287 -11.88 -20.15 17.32
N GLY A 288 -10.60 -20.48 17.14
CA GLY A 288 -10.14 -21.15 15.92
C GLY A 288 -10.09 -20.20 14.74
N GLY A 289 -10.44 -20.66 13.54
CA GLY A 289 -10.41 -19.82 12.35
C GLY A 289 -11.43 -20.24 11.30
N THR A 290 -11.66 -19.38 10.33
CA THR A 290 -12.48 -19.68 9.16
C THR A 290 -11.82 -19.15 7.90
N PHE A 291 -11.83 -19.98 6.87
CA PHE A 291 -11.53 -19.57 5.50
C PHE A 291 -12.80 -18.97 4.88
N CYS A 292 -12.67 -17.79 4.32
CA CYS A 292 -13.75 -17.04 3.69
C CYS A 292 -13.74 -17.30 2.19
N GLU A 293 -14.29 -18.45 1.76
CA GLU A 293 -14.20 -18.96 0.37
C GLU A 293 -14.60 -17.94 -0.71
N THR A 294 -15.63 -17.14 -0.47
CA THR A 294 -16.15 -16.14 -1.44
C THR A 294 -15.45 -14.79 -1.37
N ARG A 295 -14.36 -14.72 -0.61
CA ARG A 295 -13.68 -13.47 -0.23
C ARG A 295 -12.19 -13.66 -0.14
N ASP A 296 -11.59 -14.75 -0.62
CA ASP A 296 -10.13 -14.91 -0.69
C ASP A 296 -9.41 -14.35 0.55
N GLY A 297 -9.85 -14.79 1.71
CA GLY A 297 -9.41 -14.27 2.98
C GLY A 297 -9.65 -15.24 4.12
N GLN A 298 -9.05 -14.95 5.27
CA GLN A 298 -9.18 -15.77 6.46
C GLN A 298 -9.47 -14.93 7.69
N ILE A 299 -10.25 -15.51 8.60
CA ILE A 299 -10.32 -15.07 9.98
C ILE A 299 -9.48 -16.04 10.80
N SER A 300 -8.55 -15.52 11.58
CA SER A 300 -7.73 -16.31 12.51
C SER A 300 -7.93 -15.77 13.92
N GLY A 301 -8.57 -16.59 14.74
CA GLY A 301 -8.84 -16.31 16.13
C GLY A 301 -7.78 -16.84 17.08
N THR A 302 -8.05 -16.72 18.37
CA THR A 302 -7.28 -17.36 19.44
C THR A 302 -7.95 -18.69 19.83
N ASN A 303 -7.46 -19.37 20.85
CA ASN A 303 -8.10 -20.57 21.38
C ASN A 303 -8.31 -20.41 22.89
N ASP A 304 -9.56 -20.51 23.33
CA ASP A 304 -9.96 -20.33 24.72
C ASP A 304 -9.35 -21.37 25.68
N THR A 305 -8.96 -22.54 25.16
CA THR A 305 -8.31 -23.61 25.93
C THR A 305 -6.78 -23.61 25.82
N ASP A 306 -6.21 -22.91 24.83
CA ASP A 306 -4.78 -22.87 24.54
C ASP A 306 -4.39 -21.52 23.93
N LEU A 307 -4.14 -20.53 24.79
CA LEU A 307 -3.74 -19.17 24.41
C LEU A 307 -2.24 -19.06 24.04
N SER A 308 -1.59 -20.16 23.68
CA SER A 308 -0.19 -20.13 23.28
C SER A 308 -0.02 -19.54 21.88
N VAL A 309 1.11 -18.86 21.68
CA VAL A 309 1.55 -18.37 20.36
C VAL A 309 1.60 -19.51 19.33
N ASN A 310 2.04 -20.70 19.74
CA ASN A 310 2.08 -21.86 18.86
C ASN A 310 0.69 -22.24 18.33
N ARG A 311 -0.33 -22.23 19.20
CA ARG A 311 -1.70 -22.57 18.80
C ARG A 311 -2.32 -21.50 17.91
N SER A 312 -2.08 -20.22 18.18
CA SER A 312 -2.60 -19.13 17.36
C SER A 312 -1.94 -19.10 15.98
N GLN A 313 -0.62 -19.35 15.90
CA GLN A 313 0.10 -19.48 14.63
C GLN A 313 -0.34 -20.73 13.84
N PHE A 314 -0.65 -21.84 14.53
CA PHE A 314 -1.24 -23.00 13.89
C PHE A 314 -2.56 -22.65 13.18
N THR A 315 -3.44 -21.90 13.85
CA THR A 315 -4.70 -21.45 13.25
C THR A 315 -4.46 -20.67 11.97
N ILE A 316 -3.47 -19.76 11.96
CA ILE A 316 -3.11 -18.97 10.78
C ILE A 316 -2.66 -19.87 9.64
N ALA A 317 -1.69 -20.75 9.89
CA ALA A 317 -1.17 -21.68 8.89
C ALA A 317 -2.26 -22.63 8.34
N HIS A 318 -3.17 -23.10 9.20
CA HIS A 318 -4.33 -23.91 8.80
C HIS A 318 -5.25 -23.14 7.85
N GLN A 319 -5.64 -21.91 8.17
CA GLN A 319 -6.52 -21.15 7.29
C GLN A 319 -5.82 -20.77 5.98
N THR A 320 -4.52 -20.48 6.01
CA THR A 320 -3.76 -20.23 4.77
C THR A 320 -3.64 -21.48 3.92
N GLY A 321 -3.60 -22.68 4.53
CA GLY A 321 -3.71 -23.93 3.78
C GLY A 321 -4.99 -24.02 2.96
N HIS A 322 -6.13 -23.57 3.51
CA HIS A 322 -7.38 -23.47 2.75
C HIS A 322 -7.34 -22.42 1.64
N ILE A 323 -6.75 -21.25 1.89
CA ILE A 323 -6.48 -20.22 0.87
C ILE A 323 -5.72 -20.84 -0.31
N LEU A 324 -4.66 -21.59 -0.02
CA LEU A 324 -3.85 -22.26 -1.03
C LEU A 324 -4.55 -23.47 -1.67
N GLY A 325 -5.66 -23.95 -1.11
CA GLY A 325 -6.57 -24.94 -1.72
C GLY A 325 -6.67 -26.28 -1.02
N ALA A 326 -5.99 -26.49 0.11
CA ALA A 326 -6.11 -27.72 0.87
C ALA A 326 -7.50 -27.88 1.51
N GLN A 327 -7.96 -29.12 1.62
CA GLN A 327 -9.17 -29.49 2.36
C GLN A 327 -8.82 -30.09 3.73
N HIS A 328 -9.84 -30.22 4.59
CA HIS A 328 -9.66 -30.86 5.88
C HIS A 328 -9.27 -32.34 5.77
N CYS A 329 -8.35 -32.78 6.64
CA CYS A 329 -7.95 -34.18 6.81
C CYS A 329 -8.58 -34.85 8.05
N ASP A 330 -9.83 -34.51 8.37
CA ASP A 330 -10.46 -34.72 9.69
C ASP A 330 -10.45 -36.15 10.27
N ALA A 331 -10.19 -37.16 9.44
CA ALA A 331 -10.16 -38.55 9.88
C ALA A 331 -9.10 -38.85 10.96
N ASN A 332 -7.95 -38.16 10.95
CA ASN A 332 -6.80 -38.52 11.78
C ASN A 332 -6.35 -37.45 12.78
N GLN A 333 -6.81 -36.19 12.66
CA GLN A 333 -6.50 -35.07 13.59
C GLN A 333 -4.99 -34.88 13.89
N GLU A 334 -4.11 -35.33 12.98
CA GLU A 334 -2.64 -35.45 13.18
C GLU A 334 -1.82 -34.50 12.30
N PHE A 335 -2.47 -33.71 11.43
CA PHE A 335 -1.76 -32.76 10.57
C PHE A 335 -2.37 -31.38 10.62
N VAL A 336 -1.65 -30.40 10.08
CA VAL A 336 -2.03 -28.98 10.08
C VAL A 336 -3.44 -28.79 9.56
N MET A 337 -3.76 -29.42 8.43
CA MET A 337 -5.08 -29.30 7.79
C MET A 337 -6.16 -30.15 8.45
N CYS A 338 -5.91 -30.77 9.60
CA CYS A 338 -6.95 -31.44 10.36
C CYS A 338 -7.44 -30.47 11.45
N ALA A 339 -8.75 -30.42 11.72
CA ALA A 339 -9.39 -29.38 12.55
C ALA A 339 -8.85 -29.19 14.00
N GLY A 340 -7.87 -29.98 14.46
CA GLY A 340 -7.33 -29.88 15.80
C GLY A 340 -5.96 -30.49 16.01
N GLU A 341 -5.05 -30.34 15.03
CA GLU A 341 -3.66 -30.85 14.99
C GLU A 341 -3.08 -31.33 16.32
N ARG A 342 -2.73 -32.63 16.35
CA ARG A 342 -2.24 -33.39 17.51
C ARG A 342 -0.95 -34.15 17.23
N ASN A 343 -0.24 -33.82 16.15
CA ASN A 343 1.04 -34.47 15.87
C ASN A 343 1.99 -34.38 17.08
N PRO A 344 2.65 -35.49 17.49
CA PRO A 344 3.64 -35.43 18.56
C PRO A 344 4.75 -34.42 18.29
N LYS A 345 5.19 -34.24 17.03
CA LYS A 345 6.19 -33.21 16.70
C LYS A 345 5.68 -31.79 16.91
N TYR A 346 4.40 -31.53 16.69
CA TYR A 346 3.81 -30.25 17.05
C TYR A 346 3.77 -30.06 18.57
N ILE A 347 3.33 -31.09 19.31
CA ILE A 347 3.19 -31.02 20.77
C ILE A 347 4.55 -30.87 21.46
N ASP A 348 5.55 -31.63 21.04
CA ASP A 348 6.85 -31.76 21.70
C ASP A 348 7.87 -30.73 21.17
N GLU A 349 7.81 -30.38 19.89
CA GLU A 349 8.83 -29.58 19.20
C GLU A 349 8.26 -28.29 18.57
N GLY A 350 6.93 -28.15 18.51
CA GLY A 350 6.28 -27.02 17.82
C GLY A 350 6.37 -27.09 16.29
N ILE A 351 6.74 -28.23 15.70
CA ILE A 351 6.85 -28.36 14.24
C ILE A 351 5.46 -28.58 13.65
N PHE A 352 5.08 -27.77 12.66
CA PHE A 352 3.82 -27.95 11.93
C PHE A 352 3.98 -29.04 10.88
N VAL A 353 3.12 -30.06 10.91
CA VAL A 353 3.21 -31.20 9.98
C VAL A 353 2.03 -31.19 9.03
N PHE A 354 2.30 -31.07 7.73
CA PHE A 354 1.30 -31.22 6.68
C PHE A 354 1.27 -32.67 6.18
N ASP A 355 0.09 -33.23 5.96
CA ASP A 355 -0.03 -34.46 5.17
C ASP A 355 0.28 -34.18 3.70
N LYS A 356 0.95 -35.12 3.03
CA LYS A 356 1.27 -35.00 1.60
C LYS A 356 0.03 -34.71 0.74
N ALA A 357 -1.12 -35.32 1.02
CA ALA A 357 -2.33 -35.08 0.24
C ALA A 357 -2.79 -33.63 0.36
N SER A 358 -2.74 -33.05 1.57
CA SER A 358 -3.05 -31.63 1.78
C SER A 358 -2.07 -30.73 1.04
N ARG A 359 -0.76 -30.99 1.17
CA ARG A 359 0.27 -30.22 0.46
C ARG A 359 0.10 -30.29 -1.06
N ASP A 360 -0.22 -31.45 -1.61
CA ASP A 360 -0.37 -31.63 -3.07
C ASP A 360 -1.61 -30.93 -3.64
N MET A 361 -2.57 -30.55 -2.80
CA MET A 361 -3.72 -29.71 -3.18
C MET A 361 -3.40 -28.21 -3.16
N MET A 362 -2.38 -27.81 -2.38
CA MET A 362 -1.99 -26.41 -2.27
C MET A 362 -1.28 -25.95 -3.55
N ALA A 363 -1.58 -24.75 -4.00
CA ALA A 363 -0.91 -24.12 -5.13
C ALA A 363 -0.74 -22.61 -4.90
N ASN A 364 0.36 -22.05 -5.41
CA ASN A 364 0.48 -20.60 -5.56
C ASN A 364 -0.48 -20.16 -6.67
N LYS A 365 -1.44 -19.29 -6.34
CA LYS A 365 -2.47 -18.77 -7.26
C LYS A 365 -2.36 -17.24 -7.42
N PHE A 366 -1.23 -16.65 -7.05
CA PHE A 366 -1.05 -15.20 -6.87
C PHE A 366 -0.01 -14.57 -7.82
N GLU A 367 0.28 -15.24 -8.95
CA GLU A 367 1.20 -14.73 -9.99
C GLU A 367 0.62 -13.58 -10.81
#